data_AF-A0A0H5B5W0-F1
#
_entry.id   AF-A0A0H5B5W0-F1
#
_cell.length_a   1.000
_cell.length_b   1.000
_cell.length_c   1.000
_cell.angle_alpha   90.00
_cell.angle_beta   90.00
_cell.angle_gamma   90.00
#
_symmetry.space_group_name_H-M   'P 1'
#
loop_
_entity.id
_entity.type
_entity.pdbx_description
1 polymer ?
#
loop_
_entity_poly.entity_id
_entity_poly.type
_entity_poly.pdbx_seq_one_letter_code
_entity_poly.pdbx_strand_id
1 'polypeptide(L)'
;LFGVSSLAWTGHLVHVAIPESRGTHIGWDNFLTTLPHPEGLAPFFSGNWNIYSQNPDTVQHTFGKADGAGTAMLTFLGGFHPQSQSLWLTDIAHHHLAIAVVFIIAGHMYRTNFGIGHNMKEILDAHRPPGGRLGAGHRGLFDTITNSLHMQLGLALAGLGV
;
A
#
# COMPACT_ATOMS: atom_id res chain seq x y z
N LEU A 1 -3.81 -2.54 10.93
CA LEU A 1 -4.14 -3.55 9.92
C LEU A 1 -3.58 -3.14 8.57
N PHE A 2 -4.23 -2.28 7.78
CA PHE A 2 -3.82 -2.06 6.38
C PHE A 2 -2.42 -1.45 6.19
N GLY A 3 -2.12 -0.30 6.79
CA GLY A 3 -0.86 0.42 6.53
C GLY A 3 0.40 -0.39 6.82
N VAL A 4 0.55 -0.87 8.05
CA VAL A 4 1.72 -1.67 8.47
C VAL A 4 1.81 -3.00 7.72
N SER A 5 0.69 -3.69 7.49
CA SER A 5 0.71 -4.94 6.73
C SER A 5 1.10 -4.72 5.26
N SER A 6 0.65 -3.63 4.64
CA SER A 6 1.07 -3.26 3.28
C SER A 6 2.55 -2.87 3.20
N LEU A 7 3.06 -2.17 4.23
CA LEU A 7 4.47 -1.86 4.33
C LEU A 7 5.32 -3.13 4.50
N ALA A 8 4.88 -4.05 5.35
CA ALA A 8 5.53 -5.34 5.55
C ALA A 8 5.51 -6.18 4.26
N TRP A 9 4.40 -6.16 3.52
CA TRP A 9 4.29 -6.84 2.23
C TRP A 9 5.23 -6.23 1.18
N THR A 10 5.37 -4.90 1.17
CA THR A 10 6.40 -4.23 0.36
C THR A 10 7.80 -4.76 0.71
N GLY A 11 8.11 -4.85 2.00
CA GLY A 11 9.37 -5.43 2.47
C GLY A 11 9.57 -6.86 1.95
N HIS A 12 8.56 -7.72 2.03
CA HIS A 12 8.62 -9.06 1.48
C HIS A 12 8.86 -9.08 -0.04
N LEU A 13 8.15 -8.24 -0.81
CA LEU A 13 8.31 -8.16 -2.26
C LEU A 13 9.71 -7.71 -2.65
N VAL A 14 10.22 -6.63 -2.03
CA VAL A 14 11.53 -6.03 -2.34
C VAL A 14 12.68 -6.94 -1.96
N HIS A 15 12.58 -7.62 -0.81
CA HIS A 15 13.69 -8.39 -0.30
C HIS A 15 13.65 -9.89 -0.66
N VAL A 16 12.50 -10.45 -1.00
CA VAL A 16 12.37 -11.89 -1.30
C VAL A 16 11.83 -12.10 -2.71
N ALA A 17 10.62 -11.64 -3.01
CA ALA A 17 9.96 -12.00 -4.27
C ALA A 17 10.71 -11.47 -5.51
N ILE A 18 11.18 -10.23 -5.49
CA ILE A 18 11.92 -9.62 -6.60
C ILE A 18 13.27 -10.33 -6.81
N PRO A 19 14.13 -10.51 -5.79
CA PRO A 19 15.36 -11.29 -5.94
C PRO A 19 15.14 -12.72 -6.46
N GLU A 20 14.14 -13.44 -5.93
CA GLU A 20 13.80 -14.80 -6.37
C GLU A 20 13.31 -14.81 -7.83
N SER A 21 12.55 -13.78 -8.24
CA SER A 21 12.15 -13.62 -9.64
C SER A 21 13.32 -13.35 -10.59
N ARG A 22 14.48 -12.95 -10.05
CA ARG A 22 15.74 -12.74 -10.77
C ARG A 22 16.73 -13.91 -10.58
N GLY A 23 16.26 -15.03 -10.04
CA GLY A 23 17.09 -16.22 -9.80
C GLY A 23 18.10 -16.08 -8.66
N THR A 24 17.91 -15.11 -7.76
CA THR A 24 18.73 -14.93 -6.56
C THR A 24 17.98 -15.48 -5.35
N HIS A 25 18.51 -16.54 -4.74
CA HIS A 25 17.85 -17.16 -3.59
C HIS A 25 17.96 -16.30 -2.32
N ILE A 26 16.82 -15.98 -1.71
CA ILE A 26 16.74 -15.28 -0.43
C ILE A 26 15.92 -16.09 0.57
N GLY A 27 16.57 -16.44 1.68
CA GLY A 27 15.98 -17.18 2.79
C GLY A 27 16.23 -16.49 4.12
N TRP A 28 15.71 -17.11 5.19
CA TRP A 28 15.91 -16.62 6.57
C TRP A 28 17.37 -16.60 7.00
N ASP A 29 18.22 -17.41 6.37
CA ASP A 29 19.64 -17.57 6.62
C ASP A 29 20.50 -16.45 6.02
N ASN A 30 20.05 -15.81 4.94
CA ASN A 30 20.87 -14.84 4.18
C ASN A 30 20.20 -13.47 3.96
N PHE A 31 18.92 -13.30 4.30
CA PHE A 31 18.18 -12.04 4.11
C PHE A 31 18.83 -10.84 4.82
N LEU A 32 19.44 -11.05 6.00
CA LEU A 32 20.06 -9.98 6.78
C LEU A 32 21.40 -9.51 6.23
N THR A 33 22.03 -10.30 5.35
CA THR A 33 23.34 -10.02 4.77
C THR A 33 23.29 -9.72 3.27
N THR A 34 22.12 -9.90 2.65
CA THR A 34 21.91 -9.64 1.22
C THR A 34 21.12 -8.35 1.03
N LEU A 35 21.70 -7.41 0.29
CA LEU A 35 21.04 -6.14 0.01
C LEU A 35 19.97 -6.32 -1.09
N PRO A 36 18.76 -5.75 -0.93
CA PRO A 36 17.74 -5.77 -1.98
C PRO A 36 18.05 -4.85 -3.16
N HIS A 37 19.02 -3.94 -3.00
CA HIS A 37 19.48 -3.02 -4.04
C HIS A 37 20.96 -2.67 -3.83
N PRO A 38 21.76 -2.52 -4.90
CA PRO A 38 23.21 -2.29 -4.80
C PRO A 38 23.60 -1.10 -3.91
N GLU A 39 22.88 0.01 -4.03
CA GLU A 39 23.13 1.23 -3.24
C GLU A 39 22.61 1.20 -1.79
N GLY A 40 22.01 0.08 -1.36
CA GLY A 40 21.44 -0.06 -0.01
C GLY A 40 20.44 1.05 0.33
N LEU A 41 20.49 1.53 1.58
CA LEU A 41 19.58 2.58 2.10
C LEU A 41 20.11 4.01 1.92
N ALA A 42 21.33 4.21 1.38
CA ALA A 42 21.89 5.55 1.23
C ALA A 42 21.03 6.49 0.34
N PRO A 43 20.47 6.04 -0.81
CA PRO A 43 19.54 6.85 -1.60
C PRO A 43 18.25 7.22 -0.84
N PHE A 44 17.75 6.33 0.02
CA PHE A 44 16.56 6.58 0.82
C PHE A 44 16.75 7.78 1.76
N PHE A 45 17.83 7.78 2.55
CA PHE A 45 18.10 8.84 3.54
C PHE A 45 18.59 10.14 2.93
N SER A 46 19.21 10.10 1.75
CA SER A 46 19.60 11.31 1.00
C SER A 46 18.46 11.92 0.17
N GLY A 47 17.30 11.24 0.10
CA GLY A 47 16.14 11.70 -0.67
C GLY A 47 16.24 11.44 -2.18
N ASN A 48 17.28 10.76 -2.66
CA ASN A 48 17.46 10.44 -4.07
C ASN A 48 16.74 9.14 -4.46
N TRP A 49 15.42 9.10 -4.24
CA TRP A 49 14.62 7.87 -4.38
C TRP A 49 14.51 7.36 -5.82
N ASN A 50 14.75 8.21 -6.82
CA ASN A 50 14.75 7.82 -8.24
C ASN A 50 15.78 6.72 -8.56
N ILE A 51 16.84 6.59 -7.76
CA ILE A 51 17.82 5.49 -7.92
C ILE A 51 17.12 4.12 -7.86
N TYR A 52 16.11 3.95 -6.99
CA TYR A 52 15.42 2.68 -6.81
C TYR A 52 14.49 2.28 -7.97
N SER A 53 14.23 3.20 -8.91
CA SER A 53 13.46 2.95 -10.13
C SER A 53 14.32 2.74 -11.38
N GLN A 54 15.65 2.82 -11.27
CA GLN A 54 16.54 2.70 -12.41
C GLN A 54 16.82 1.24 -12.77
N ASN A 55 16.99 0.98 -14.07
CA ASN A 55 17.28 -0.33 -14.65
C ASN A 55 16.22 -1.39 -14.26
N PRO A 56 14.97 -1.25 -14.74
CA PRO A 56 13.96 -2.29 -14.57
C PRO A 56 14.35 -3.58 -15.29
N ASP A 57 13.66 -4.67 -14.94
CA ASP A 57 13.74 -5.92 -15.68
C ASP A 57 13.35 -5.68 -17.15
N THR A 58 14.14 -6.25 -18.07
CA THR A 58 13.96 -6.03 -19.51
C THR A 58 12.75 -6.81 -20.04
N VAL A 59 12.30 -6.48 -21.26
CA VAL A 59 11.21 -7.23 -21.91
C VAL A 59 11.61 -8.68 -22.27
N GLN A 60 12.91 -8.98 -22.29
CA GLN A 60 13.47 -10.32 -22.48
C GLN A 60 13.74 -11.05 -21.16
N HIS A 61 13.44 -10.43 -20.01
CA HIS A 61 13.68 -11.04 -18.70
C HIS A 61 12.98 -12.40 -18.60
N THR A 62 13.73 -13.40 -18.14
CA THR A 62 13.19 -14.73 -17.87
C THR A 62 12.92 -14.88 -16.38
N PHE A 63 11.64 -14.93 -15.99
CA PHE A 63 11.22 -15.04 -14.60
C PHE A 63 11.85 -16.26 -13.91
N GLY A 64 12.42 -16.02 -12.73
CA GLY A 64 13.19 -16.99 -11.93
C GLY A 64 14.65 -17.14 -12.35
N LYS A 65 15.16 -16.31 -13.27
CA LYS A 65 16.55 -16.34 -13.74
C LYS A 65 17.15 -14.94 -13.82
N ALA A 66 18.47 -14.85 -13.83
CA ALA A 66 19.18 -13.57 -13.94
C ALA A 66 19.21 -13.00 -15.38
N ASP A 67 18.77 -13.76 -16.38
CA ASP A 67 18.81 -13.32 -17.78
C ASP A 67 17.79 -12.18 -18.01
N GLY A 68 18.29 -11.03 -18.47
CA GLY A 68 17.50 -9.83 -18.67
C GLY A 68 17.02 -9.14 -17.38
N ALA A 69 17.53 -9.55 -16.21
CA ALA A 69 17.18 -8.98 -14.91
C ALA A 69 17.81 -7.60 -14.69
N GLY A 70 17.03 -6.70 -14.11
CA GLY A 70 17.45 -5.36 -13.71
C GLY A 70 17.83 -5.27 -12.23
N THR A 71 17.97 -4.05 -11.75
CA THR A 71 18.25 -3.74 -10.34
C THR A 71 17.15 -2.94 -9.66
N ALA A 72 16.19 -2.38 -10.42
CA ALA A 72 15.10 -1.60 -9.86
C ALA A 72 14.31 -2.42 -8.82
N MET A 73 13.87 -1.76 -7.75
CA MET A 73 13.00 -2.36 -6.73
C MET A 73 11.60 -1.76 -6.74
N LEU A 74 11.46 -0.50 -7.19
CA LEU A 74 10.22 0.26 -7.15
C LEU A 74 10.06 0.98 -8.49
N THR A 75 9.09 0.57 -9.30
CA THR A 75 8.89 1.15 -10.64
C THR A 75 7.46 1.62 -10.83
N PHE A 76 7.18 2.23 -11.99
CA PHE A 76 5.84 2.61 -12.42
C PHE A 76 5.73 2.39 -13.94
N LEU A 77 6.00 1.16 -14.38
CA LEU A 77 6.09 0.81 -15.80
C LEU A 77 4.69 0.73 -16.43
N GLY A 78 3.76 0.10 -15.73
CA GLY A 78 2.45 -0.26 -16.27
C GLY A 78 2.51 -1.43 -17.27
N GLY A 79 1.33 -1.89 -17.68
CA GLY A 79 1.20 -3.05 -18.56
C GLY A 79 1.59 -4.36 -17.87
N PHE A 80 2.06 -5.33 -18.66
CA PHE A 80 2.38 -6.68 -18.20
C PHE A 80 3.80 -7.09 -18.59
N HIS A 81 4.41 -7.89 -17.73
CA HIS A 81 5.67 -8.57 -18.02
C HIS A 81 5.47 -9.54 -19.21
N PRO A 82 6.20 -9.38 -20.33
CA PRO A 82 5.89 -10.09 -21.59
C PRO A 82 5.93 -11.62 -21.50
N GLN A 83 6.76 -12.19 -20.61
CA GLN A 83 6.81 -13.64 -20.45
C GLN A 83 5.69 -14.21 -19.56
N SER A 84 5.53 -13.69 -18.34
CA SER A 84 4.54 -14.20 -17.38
C SER A 84 3.12 -13.70 -17.65
N GLN A 85 2.95 -12.65 -18.46
CA GLN A 85 1.67 -11.97 -18.70
C GLN A 85 1.01 -11.47 -17.41
N SER A 86 1.83 -11.18 -16.38
CA SER A 86 1.42 -10.65 -15.09
C SER A 86 1.89 -9.21 -14.90
N LEU A 87 1.38 -8.53 -13.89
CA LEU A 87 1.93 -7.23 -13.48
C LEU A 87 3.40 -7.37 -13.06
N TRP A 88 4.17 -6.29 -13.20
CA TRP A 88 5.56 -6.22 -12.75
C TRP A 88 5.65 -6.28 -11.22
N LEU A 89 6.52 -7.12 -10.66
CA LEU A 89 6.69 -7.23 -9.21
C LEU A 89 7.14 -5.91 -8.58
N THR A 90 7.98 -5.14 -9.28
CA THR A 90 8.45 -3.81 -8.86
C THR A 90 7.34 -2.78 -8.84
N ASP A 91 6.34 -2.88 -9.74
CA ASP A 91 5.14 -2.03 -9.72
C ASP A 91 4.21 -2.43 -8.57
N ILE A 92 4.03 -3.74 -8.32
CA ILE A 92 3.25 -4.24 -7.17
C ILE A 92 3.89 -3.80 -5.85
N ALA A 93 5.22 -3.87 -5.74
CA ALA A 93 5.96 -3.40 -4.57
C ALA A 93 5.77 -1.91 -4.34
N HIS A 94 5.92 -1.09 -5.40
CA HIS A 94 5.70 0.35 -5.31
C HIS A 94 4.25 0.68 -4.95
N HIS A 95 3.27 -0.02 -5.52
CA HIS A 95 1.86 0.14 -5.16
C HIS A 95 1.63 -0.09 -3.66
N HIS A 96 2.13 -1.19 -3.11
CA HIS A 96 1.97 -1.50 -1.68
C HIS A 96 2.66 -0.49 -0.78
N LEU A 97 3.82 0.04 -1.20
CA LEU A 97 4.51 1.09 -0.46
C LEU A 97 3.68 2.37 -0.43
N ALA A 98 3.14 2.77 -1.58
CA ALA A 98 2.33 3.97 -1.72
C ALA A 98 1.06 3.89 -0.86
N ILE A 99 0.29 2.80 -0.95
CA ILE A 99 -0.92 2.64 -0.14
C ILE A 99 -0.59 2.45 1.35
N ALA A 100 0.58 1.91 1.70
CA ALA A 100 1.02 1.82 3.08
C ALA A 100 1.15 3.21 3.72
N VAL A 101 1.80 4.15 3.02
CA VAL A 101 1.93 5.54 3.47
C VAL A 101 0.55 6.18 3.64
N VAL A 102 -0.33 6.03 2.65
CA VAL A 102 -1.71 6.55 2.71
C VAL A 102 -2.45 6.04 3.94
N PHE A 103 -2.43 4.72 4.18
CA PHE A 103 -3.15 4.14 5.31
C PHE A 103 -2.51 4.40 6.67
N ILE A 104 -1.19 4.55 6.75
CA ILE A 104 -0.52 4.97 7.99
C ILE A 104 -0.96 6.39 8.34
N ILE A 105 -0.93 7.33 7.39
CA ILE A 105 -1.37 8.71 7.63
C ILE A 105 -2.86 8.75 7.97
N ALA A 106 -3.71 8.09 7.19
CA ALA A 106 -5.16 8.03 7.45
C ALA A 106 -5.48 7.41 8.82
N GLY A 107 -4.68 6.44 9.28
CA GLY A 107 -4.82 5.82 10.60
C GLY A 107 -4.63 6.77 11.79
N HIS A 108 -4.07 7.97 11.56
CA HIS A 108 -3.86 9.00 12.59
C HIS A 108 -4.90 10.14 12.54
N MET A 109 -5.94 10.01 11.72
CA MET A 109 -6.95 11.06 11.56
C MET A 109 -7.91 11.18 12.76
N TYR A 110 -8.30 10.05 13.36
CA TYR A 110 -9.36 10.03 14.38
C TYR A 110 -8.82 10.18 15.79
N ARG A 111 -9.57 10.91 16.62
CA ARG A 111 -9.17 11.20 18.00
C ARG A 111 -9.10 9.92 18.81
N THR A 112 -8.02 9.80 19.58
CA THR A 112 -7.79 8.73 20.55
C THR A 112 -7.52 9.34 21.94
N ASN A 113 -7.08 8.51 22.90
CA ASN A 113 -6.73 8.96 24.25
C ASN A 113 -5.55 9.96 24.29
N PHE A 114 -4.87 10.20 23.16
CA PHE A 114 -3.84 11.23 23.01
C PHE A 114 -4.40 12.66 22.81
N GLY A 115 -5.73 12.82 22.80
CA GLY A 115 -6.39 14.14 22.82
C GLY A 115 -6.39 14.92 21.50
N ILE A 116 -5.67 14.45 20.47
CA ILE A 116 -5.60 15.08 19.14
C ILE A 116 -6.31 14.17 18.11
N GLY A 117 -6.99 14.80 17.15
CA GLY A 117 -7.69 14.15 16.05
C GLY A 117 -9.18 14.49 15.98
N HIS A 118 -9.87 13.91 15.01
CA HIS A 118 -11.28 14.18 14.76
C HIS A 118 -12.23 13.25 15.51
N ASN A 119 -13.36 13.79 15.97
CA ASN A 119 -14.51 13.02 16.44
C ASN A 119 -15.47 12.78 15.27
N MET A 120 -15.69 11.51 14.91
CA MET A 120 -16.56 11.15 13.78
C MET A 120 -18.00 11.66 13.96
N LYS A 121 -18.53 11.64 15.19
CA LYS A 121 -19.88 12.14 15.48
C LYS A 121 -19.99 13.64 15.17
N GLU A 122 -18.98 14.42 15.56
CA GLU A 122 -18.93 15.86 15.28
C GLU A 122 -18.83 16.14 13.77
N ILE A 123 -18.01 15.37 13.03
CA ILE A 123 -17.94 15.47 11.57
C ILE A 123 -19.33 15.24 10.95
N LEU A 124 -20.00 14.14 11.31
CA LEU A 124 -21.30 13.79 10.75
C LEU A 124 -22.39 14.81 11.12
N ASP A 125 -22.46 15.21 12.39
CA ASP A 125 -23.48 16.16 12.85
C ASP A 125 -23.31 17.55 12.22
N ALA A 126 -22.07 17.94 11.90
CA ALA A 126 -21.73 19.19 11.22
C ALA A 126 -21.89 19.12 9.70
N HIS A 127 -21.85 17.92 9.09
CA HIS A 127 -21.99 17.75 7.65
C HIS A 127 -23.44 17.95 7.20
N ARG A 128 -23.79 19.22 6.98
CA ARG A 128 -25.13 19.66 6.58
C ARG A 128 -25.05 20.44 5.27
N PRO A 129 -26.03 20.25 4.38
CA PRO A 129 -26.07 21.00 3.15
C PRO A 129 -26.27 22.50 3.44
N PRO A 130 -25.65 23.40 2.66
CA PRO A 130 -25.86 24.84 2.80
C PRO A 130 -27.29 25.29 2.43
N GLY A 131 -28.07 24.43 1.76
CA GLY A 131 -29.48 24.62 1.41
C GLY A 131 -30.03 23.43 0.61
N GLY A 132 -31.34 23.41 0.33
CA GLY A 132 -32.00 22.38 -0.48
C GLY A 132 -32.92 21.41 0.30
N ARG A 133 -33.56 20.48 -0.42
CA ARG A 133 -34.57 19.53 0.11
C ARG A 133 -33.95 18.21 0.60
N LEU A 134 -32.74 18.26 1.16
CA LEU A 134 -31.97 17.06 1.57
C LEU A 134 -32.12 16.72 3.07
N GLY A 135 -33.10 17.32 3.75
CA GLY A 135 -33.43 17.03 5.15
C GLY A 135 -32.40 17.57 6.16
N ALA A 136 -32.28 16.91 7.30
CA ALA A 136 -31.47 17.35 8.43
C ALA A 136 -29.96 17.03 8.31
N GLY A 137 -29.50 16.48 7.17
CA GLY A 137 -28.15 15.99 6.97
C GLY A 137 -27.89 14.66 7.69
N HIS A 138 -26.66 14.43 8.17
CA HIS A 138 -26.25 13.17 8.79
C HIS A 138 -26.45 13.10 10.32
N ARG A 139 -27.31 13.95 10.91
CA ARG A 139 -27.53 13.96 12.36
C ARG A 139 -28.02 12.61 12.88
N GLY A 140 -27.41 12.11 13.95
CA GLY A 140 -27.77 10.83 14.57
C GLY A 140 -27.38 9.58 13.77
N LEU A 141 -26.77 9.76 12.60
CA LEU A 141 -26.28 8.64 11.77
C LEU A 141 -25.17 7.87 12.47
N PHE A 142 -24.28 8.56 13.19
CA PHE A 142 -23.24 7.94 14.00
C PHE A 142 -23.85 6.90 14.95
N ASP A 143 -24.80 7.33 15.80
CA ASP A 143 -25.43 6.46 16.79
C ASP A 143 -26.26 5.34 16.14
N THR A 144 -26.91 5.61 15.00
CA THR A 144 -27.67 4.61 14.24
C THR A 144 -26.76 3.48 13.72
N ILE A 145 -25.57 3.82 13.21
CA ILE A 145 -24.60 2.84 12.71
C ILE A 145 -23.91 2.13 13.89
N THR A 146 -23.40 2.87 14.88
CA THR A 146 -22.58 2.29 15.94
C THR A 146 -23.38 1.40 16.90
N ASN A 147 -24.69 1.66 17.07
CA ASN A 147 -25.55 0.87 17.96
C ASN A 147 -26.25 -0.31 17.27
N SER A 148 -26.13 -0.48 15.94
CA SER A 148 -26.77 -1.55 15.18
C SER A 148 -25.76 -2.44 14.46
N LEU A 149 -25.60 -3.68 14.93
CA LEU A 149 -24.75 -4.67 14.27
C LEU A 149 -25.25 -5.03 12.87
N HIS A 150 -26.58 -5.05 12.66
CA HIS A 150 -27.16 -5.30 11.34
C HIS A 150 -26.79 -4.21 10.35
N MET A 151 -26.78 -2.95 10.79
CA MET A 151 -26.37 -1.83 9.93
C MET A 151 -24.88 -1.91 9.58
N GLN A 152 -24.02 -2.20 10.58
CA GLN A 152 -22.58 -2.37 10.35
C GLN A 152 -22.28 -3.52 9.39
N LEU A 153 -22.94 -4.67 9.60
CA LEU A 153 -22.78 -5.84 8.75
C LEU A 153 -23.25 -5.55 7.31
N GLY A 154 -24.41 -4.91 7.15
CA GLY A 154 -24.94 -4.56 5.84
C GLY A 154 -23.99 -3.64 5.06
N LEU A 155 -23.45 -2.61 5.71
CA LEU A 155 -22.47 -1.71 5.10
C LEU A 155 -21.14 -2.41 4.79
N ALA A 156 -20.65 -3.26 5.70
CA ALA A 156 -19.41 -4.00 5.50
C ALA A 156 -19.51 -5.00 4.33
N LEU A 157 -20.63 -5.73 4.23
CA LEU A 157 -20.87 -6.65 3.13
C LEU A 157 -21.05 -5.91 1.80
N ALA A 158 -21.74 -4.77 1.80
CA ALA A 158 -21.86 -3.92 0.62
C ALA A 158 -20.48 -3.41 0.18
N GLY A 159 -19.63 -2.96 1.11
CA GLY A 159 -18.27 -2.50 0.81
C GLY A 159 -17.33 -3.60 0.34
N LEU A 160 -17.48 -4.83 0.85
CA LEU A 160 -16.69 -5.99 0.42
C LEU A 160 -17.11 -6.52 -0.96
N GLY A 161 -18.39 -6.35 -1.33
CA GLY A 161 -18.95 -6.87 -2.58
C GLY A 161 -18.72 -6.01 -3.81
N VAL A 162 -18.16 -4.79 -3.65
CA VAL A 162 -17.79 -3.88 -4.76
C VAL A 162 -16.37 -4.20 -5.22
#